data_AF-A0A1M5R5V6-F1
#
_entry.id   AF-A0A1M5R5V6-F1
#
_cell.length_a   1.000
_cell.length_b   1.000
_cell.length_c   1.000
_cell.angle_alpha   90.00
_cell.angle_beta   90.00
_cell.angle_gamma   90.00
#
_symmetry.space_group_name_H-M   'P 1'
#
loop_
_entity.id
_entity.type
_entity.pdbx_description
1 polymer ?
#
loop_
_entity_poly.entity_id
_entity_poly.type
_entity_poly.pdbx_seq_one_letter_code
_entity_poly.pdbx_strand_id
1 'polypeptide(L)'
;MSLNVAKVLAGLGVIFGIFGYIPHVGWFFGLIGVILFLIGIYNISNILKNSKIFKYFLISIVFGFVSIVIFAIVIFAGMMNMLSEHVVVPFGQTMSYNYETTDYDFEEVHFEMPLSSMTSNFIISFITFAGLMIVAVIYKIKAYRLLSKYLSLNIFDMAASFYKWGAILVVVMIGIVLILIGDILAAVGFFSIPENLN
;
A
#
# COMPACT_ATOMS: atom_id res chain seq x y z
N MET A 1 3.68 -7.99 -29.28
CA MET A 1 4.23 -9.02 -28.38
C MET A 1 3.28 -10.22 -28.38
N SER A 2 3.79 -11.44 -28.36
CA SER A 2 2.92 -12.64 -28.31
C SER A 2 2.38 -12.89 -26.90
N LEU A 3 1.31 -13.68 -26.80
CA LEU A 3 0.69 -14.05 -25.52
C LEU A 3 1.68 -14.78 -24.59
N ASN A 4 2.53 -15.64 -25.14
CA ASN A 4 3.55 -16.37 -24.39
C ASN A 4 4.55 -15.45 -23.68
N VAL A 5 5.02 -14.39 -24.34
CA VAL A 5 5.94 -13.46 -23.69
C VAL A 5 5.17 -12.60 -22.69
N ALA A 6 3.94 -12.17 -23.02
CA ALA A 6 3.14 -11.30 -22.17
C ALA A 6 2.75 -11.97 -20.85
N LYS A 7 2.39 -13.26 -20.88
CA LYS A 7 2.04 -14.04 -19.68
C LYS A 7 3.25 -14.25 -18.77
N VAL A 8 4.44 -14.44 -19.35
CA VAL A 8 5.69 -14.54 -18.58
C VAL A 8 6.03 -13.22 -17.90
N LEU A 9 5.94 -12.09 -18.60
CA LEU A 9 6.15 -10.78 -17.98
C LEU A 9 5.16 -10.49 -16.86
N ALA A 10 3.86 -10.79 -17.08
CA ALA A 10 2.84 -10.60 -16.06
C ALA A 10 3.12 -11.49 -14.82
N GLY A 11 3.40 -12.78 -15.02
CA GLY A 11 3.70 -13.72 -13.93
C GLY A 11 4.95 -13.35 -13.15
N LEU A 12 6.06 -13.04 -13.84
CA LEU A 12 7.29 -12.56 -13.20
C LEU A 12 7.08 -11.23 -12.49
N GLY A 13 6.29 -10.33 -13.07
CA GLY A 13 5.93 -9.06 -12.46
C GLY A 13 5.23 -9.25 -11.12
N VAL A 14 4.30 -10.20 -11.01
CA VAL A 14 3.67 -10.55 -9.74
C VAL A 14 4.68 -11.14 -8.76
N ILE A 15 5.55 -12.07 -9.19
CA ILE A 15 6.57 -12.67 -8.31
C ILE A 15 7.52 -11.62 -7.75
N PHE A 16 8.06 -10.73 -8.60
CA PHE A 16 8.89 -9.62 -8.14
C PHE A 16 8.11 -8.64 -7.25
N GLY A 17 6.82 -8.45 -7.52
CA GLY A 17 5.90 -7.71 -6.65
C GLY A 17 5.83 -8.29 -5.23
N ILE A 18 5.82 -9.61 -5.07
CA ILE A 18 5.82 -10.28 -3.75
C ILE A 18 7.11 -9.96 -2.98
N PHE A 19 8.27 -9.97 -3.65
CA PHE A 19 9.52 -9.54 -3.01
C PHE A 19 9.49 -8.06 -2.59
N GLY A 20 8.58 -7.27 -3.17
CA GLY A 20 8.23 -5.92 -2.73
C GLY A 20 7.85 -5.79 -1.25
N TYR A 21 7.31 -6.86 -0.64
CA TYR A 21 6.90 -6.86 0.77
C TYR A 21 8.09 -7.00 1.75
N ILE A 22 9.29 -7.32 1.27
CA ILE A 22 10.46 -7.49 2.12
C ILE A 22 10.96 -6.11 2.60
N PRO A 23 11.09 -5.86 3.92
CA PRO A 23 11.61 -4.60 4.43
C PRO A 23 13.00 -4.25 3.88
N HIS A 24 13.29 -2.95 3.78
CA HIS A 24 14.57 -2.35 3.35
C HIS A 24 14.96 -2.54 1.87
N VAL A 25 14.84 -3.75 1.33
CA VAL A 25 15.31 -4.08 -0.04
C VAL A 25 14.17 -4.33 -1.02
N GLY A 26 12.98 -4.65 -0.53
CA GLY A 26 11.84 -5.04 -1.37
C GLY A 26 11.39 -3.94 -2.33
N TRP A 27 11.51 -2.67 -1.95
CA TRP A 27 11.04 -1.54 -2.78
C TRP A 27 11.60 -1.54 -4.21
N PHE A 28 12.86 -1.95 -4.40
CA PHE A 28 13.48 -2.07 -5.72
C PHE A 28 12.83 -3.18 -6.56
N PHE A 29 12.65 -4.37 -5.98
CA PHE A 29 11.97 -5.50 -6.64
C PHE A 29 10.51 -5.19 -6.91
N GLY A 30 9.83 -4.50 -5.98
CA GLY A 30 8.45 -4.06 -6.14
C GLY A 30 8.27 -3.15 -7.36
N LEU A 31 9.18 -2.19 -7.57
CA LEU A 31 9.12 -1.29 -8.73
C LEU A 31 9.29 -2.06 -10.04
N ILE A 32 10.31 -2.89 -10.13
CA ILE A 32 10.58 -3.74 -11.31
C ILE A 32 9.38 -4.67 -11.57
N GLY A 33 8.84 -5.28 -10.52
CA GLY A 33 7.69 -6.15 -10.60
C GLY A 33 6.45 -5.45 -11.14
N VAL A 34 6.14 -4.25 -10.64
CA VAL A 34 5.02 -3.44 -11.15
C VAL A 34 5.20 -3.10 -12.63
N ILE A 35 6.39 -2.72 -13.06
CA ILE A 35 6.67 -2.37 -14.47
C ILE A 35 6.46 -3.59 -15.37
N LEU A 36 7.06 -4.73 -15.01
CA LEU A 36 6.92 -6.00 -15.75
C LEU A 36 5.46 -6.43 -15.81
N PHE A 37 4.76 -6.36 -14.68
CA PHE A 37 3.35 -6.71 -14.56
C PHE A 37 2.49 -5.86 -15.50
N LEU A 38 2.66 -4.53 -15.47
CA LEU A 38 1.91 -3.62 -16.33
C LEU A 38 2.18 -3.85 -17.82
N ILE A 39 3.43 -4.08 -18.22
CA ILE A 39 3.76 -4.39 -19.62
C ILE A 39 3.10 -5.70 -20.05
N GLY A 40 3.14 -6.74 -19.22
CA GLY A 40 2.49 -8.02 -19.49
C GLY A 40 0.98 -7.87 -19.65
N ILE A 41 0.33 -7.23 -18.67
CA ILE A 41 -1.11 -6.97 -18.70
C ILE A 41 -1.54 -6.09 -19.86
N TYR A 42 -0.77 -5.06 -20.21
CA TYR A 42 -1.05 -4.20 -21.36
C TYR A 42 -1.19 -5.04 -22.63
N ASN A 43 -0.21 -5.92 -22.88
CA ASN A 43 -0.22 -6.79 -24.05
C ASN A 43 -1.35 -7.83 -23.99
N ILE A 44 -1.60 -8.45 -22.84
CA ILE A 44 -2.74 -9.36 -22.66
C ILE A 44 -4.06 -8.64 -22.95
N SER A 45 -4.25 -7.42 -22.45
CA SER A 45 -5.48 -6.64 -22.66
C SER A 45 -5.72 -6.30 -24.13
N ASN A 46 -4.64 -6.03 -24.89
CA ASN A 46 -4.71 -5.78 -26.32
C ASN A 46 -5.07 -7.06 -27.10
N ILE A 47 -4.48 -8.21 -26.74
CA ILE A 47 -4.78 -9.52 -27.34
C ILE A 47 -6.25 -9.89 -27.10
N LEU A 48 -6.74 -9.70 -25.87
CA LEU A 48 -8.12 -9.95 -25.48
C LEU A 48 -9.11 -8.88 -25.99
N LYS A 49 -8.64 -7.86 -26.70
CA LYS A 49 -9.43 -6.70 -27.17
C LYS A 49 -10.29 -6.08 -26.07
N ASN A 50 -9.76 -6.05 -24.84
CA ASN A 50 -10.44 -5.50 -23.67
C ASN A 50 -9.49 -4.63 -22.84
N SER A 51 -9.40 -3.35 -23.21
CA SER A 51 -8.58 -2.35 -22.54
C SER A 51 -8.99 -2.10 -21.08
N LYS A 52 -10.20 -2.50 -20.66
CA LYS A 52 -10.65 -2.36 -19.26
C LYS A 52 -9.78 -3.18 -18.31
N ILE A 53 -9.22 -4.30 -18.76
CA ILE A 53 -8.33 -5.15 -17.95
C ILE A 53 -7.10 -4.34 -17.49
N PHE A 54 -6.36 -3.77 -18.45
CA PHE A 54 -5.19 -2.94 -18.16
C PHE A 54 -5.58 -1.68 -17.39
N LYS A 55 -6.64 -0.99 -17.81
CA LYS A 55 -7.09 0.24 -17.15
C LYS A 55 -7.40 0.01 -15.67
N TYR A 56 -8.05 -1.09 -15.31
CA TYR A 56 -8.36 -1.39 -13.91
C TYR A 56 -7.12 -1.73 -13.09
N PHE A 57 -6.16 -2.48 -13.64
CA PHE A 57 -4.88 -2.71 -12.96
C PHE A 57 -4.09 -1.40 -12.79
N LEU A 58 -4.06 -0.56 -13.81
CA LEU A 58 -3.38 0.74 -13.74
C LEU A 58 -4.01 1.63 -12.66
N ILE A 59 -5.34 1.74 -12.63
CA ILE A 59 -6.05 2.49 -11.58
C ILE A 59 -5.70 1.92 -10.21
N SER A 60 -5.73 0.60 -10.04
CA SER A 60 -5.36 -0.04 -8.78
C SER A 60 -3.95 0.36 -8.30
N ILE A 61 -2.97 0.27 -9.20
CA ILE A 61 -1.57 0.59 -8.91
C ILE A 61 -1.40 2.08 -8.58
N VAL A 62 -2.00 2.98 -9.36
CA VAL A 62 -1.92 4.43 -9.13
C VAL A 62 -2.50 4.80 -7.76
N PHE A 63 -3.69 4.29 -7.42
CA PHE A 63 -4.28 4.53 -6.10
C PHE A 63 -3.42 3.95 -4.97
N GLY A 64 -2.81 2.77 -5.18
CA GLY A 64 -1.86 2.19 -4.23
C GLY A 64 -0.65 3.10 -3.96
N PHE A 65 0.00 3.60 -5.01
CA PHE A 65 1.12 4.53 -4.87
C PHE A 65 0.71 5.84 -4.20
N VAL A 66 -0.40 6.46 -4.60
CA VAL A 66 -0.91 7.69 -3.98
C VAL A 66 -1.17 7.47 -2.48
N SER A 67 -1.73 6.32 -2.11
CA SER A 67 -1.98 5.96 -0.71
C SER A 67 -0.69 5.87 0.09
N ILE A 68 0.32 5.16 -0.43
CA ILE A 68 1.62 4.99 0.22
C ILE A 68 2.31 6.35 0.42
N VAL A 69 2.28 7.22 -0.59
CA VAL A 69 2.89 8.56 -0.52
C VAL A 69 2.22 9.42 0.55
N ILE A 70 0.88 9.46 0.59
CA ILE A 70 0.13 10.20 1.61
C ILE A 70 0.48 9.67 3.00
N PHE A 71 0.49 8.34 3.18
CA PHE A 71 0.80 7.73 4.46
C PHE A 71 2.24 8.01 4.91
N ALA A 72 3.21 7.98 3.99
CA ALA A 72 4.60 8.31 4.28
C ALA A 72 4.76 9.79 4.71
N ILE A 73 4.07 10.72 4.05
CA ILE A 73 4.08 12.15 4.42
C ILE A 73 3.52 12.34 5.84
N VAL A 74 2.43 11.65 6.16
CA VAL A 74 1.78 11.74 7.48
C VAL A 74 2.68 11.18 8.58
N ILE A 75 3.31 10.02 8.36
CA ILE A 75 4.29 9.46 9.30
C ILE A 75 5.47 10.41 9.48
N PHE A 76 6.02 10.92 8.38
CA PHE A 76 7.16 11.83 8.41
C PHE A 76 6.83 13.13 9.17
N ALA A 77 5.68 13.74 8.89
CA ALA A 77 5.21 14.92 9.61
C ALA A 77 5.02 14.64 11.10
N GLY A 78 4.41 13.49 11.44
CA GLY A 78 4.27 13.03 12.83
C GLY A 78 5.61 12.88 13.54
N MET A 79 6.60 12.27 12.87
CA MET A 79 7.95 12.11 13.40
C MET A 79 8.67 13.45 13.60
N MET A 80 8.52 14.40 12.66
CA MET A 80 9.08 15.75 12.79
C MET A 80 8.48 16.51 13.97
N ASN A 81 7.16 16.38 14.21
CA ASN A 81 6.51 16.98 15.37
C ASN A 81 7.07 16.43 16.70
N MET A 82 7.31 15.11 16.78
CA MET A 82 7.96 14.50 17.95
C MET A 82 9.36 15.06 18.18
N LEU A 83 10.14 15.28 17.12
CA LEU A 83 11.48 15.86 17.22
C LEU A 83 11.45 17.34 17.63
N SER A 84 10.44 18.11 17.20
CA SER A 84 10.31 19.54 17.55
C SER A 84 9.86 19.78 18.99
N GLU A 85 9.04 18.90 19.56
CA GLU A 85 8.62 19.00 20.96
C GLU A 85 9.73 18.62 21.96
N HIS A 86 10.87 18.06 21.50
CA HIS A 86 12.00 17.67 22.35
C HIS A 86 13.13 18.71 22.46
N VAL A 87 12.88 20.00 22.22
CA VAL A 87 13.63 21.06 22.94
C VAL A 87 13.01 21.23 24.33
N VAL A 88 12.93 20.13 25.08
CA VAL A 88 12.68 20.17 26.52
C VAL A 88 14.06 20.18 27.15
N VAL A 89 14.41 21.29 27.79
CA VAL A 89 15.57 21.35 28.68
C VAL A 89 15.50 20.14 29.62
N PRO A 90 16.52 19.28 29.73
CA PRO A 90 16.45 18.01 30.47
C PRO A 90 16.32 18.15 32.00
N PHE A 91 15.96 19.32 32.50
CA PHE A 91 15.82 19.61 33.92
C PHE A 91 14.48 20.32 34.11
N GLY A 92 13.54 19.65 34.78
CA GLY A 92 12.12 20.02 34.90
C GLY A 92 11.82 21.25 35.75
N GLN A 93 12.58 22.32 35.57
CA GLN A 93 12.35 23.63 36.20
C GLN A 93 12.63 24.73 35.18
N THR A 94 11.66 25.63 34.97
CA THR A 94 11.93 26.92 34.33
C THR A 94 12.36 27.90 35.40
N MET A 95 13.54 28.50 35.28
CA MET A 95 13.97 29.58 36.16
C MET A 95 13.32 30.88 35.71
N SER A 96 12.51 31.49 36.58
CA SER A 96 12.00 32.84 36.40
C SER A 96 12.66 33.77 37.41
N TYR A 97 13.13 34.93 36.94
CA TYR A 97 13.73 35.94 37.82
C TYR A 97 12.65 36.86 38.36
N ASN A 98 12.50 36.88 39.69
CA ASN A 98 11.51 37.70 40.36
C ASN A 98 12.12 39.08 40.70
N TYR A 99 11.67 40.12 40.02
CA TYR A 99 12.19 41.48 40.21
C TYR A 99 11.75 42.13 41.52
N GLU A 100 10.70 41.61 42.18
CA GLU A 100 10.21 42.15 43.46
C GLU A 100 11.00 41.60 44.66
N THR A 101 11.38 40.32 44.61
CA THR A 101 12.13 39.65 45.68
C THR A 101 13.62 39.55 45.37
N THR A 102 14.06 39.86 44.15
CA THR A 102 15.45 39.70 43.66
C THR A 102 15.99 38.26 43.72
N ASP A 103 15.09 37.28 43.77
CA ASP A 103 15.40 35.84 43.82
C ASP A 103 14.97 35.09 42.54
N TYR A 104 15.48 33.86 42.39
CA TYR A 104 15.07 32.95 41.33
C TYR A 104 13.99 32.01 41.84
N ASP A 105 12.82 32.06 41.21
CA ASP A 105 11.74 31.12 41.46
C ASP A 105 11.89 29.92 40.50
N PHE A 106 11.80 28.72 41.07
CA PHE A 106 11.80 27.46 40.34
C PHE A 106 10.38 26.92 40.27
N GLU A 107 9.73 27.05 39.12
CA GLU A 107 8.40 26.51 38.90
C GLU A 107 8.51 25.06 38.43
N GLU A 108 7.81 24.13 39.08
CA GLU A 108 7.73 22.74 38.63
C GLU A 108 7.03 22.71 37.26
N VAL A 109 7.75 22.26 36.24
CA VAL A 109 7.16 22.08 34.92
C VAL A 109 6.25 20.86 34.97
N HIS A 110 4.95 21.09 35.11
CA HIS A 110 3.95 20.04 34.90
C HIS A 110 4.04 19.55 33.45
N PHE A 111 4.55 18.34 33.25
CA PHE A 111 4.61 17.70 31.95
C PHE A 111 3.22 17.22 31.54
N GLU A 112 2.36 18.14 31.14
CA GLU A 112 1.13 17.78 30.44
C GLU A 112 1.50 17.40 29.01
N MET A 113 1.54 16.11 28.69
CA MET A 113 1.56 15.66 27.30
C MET A 113 0.20 16.03 26.68
N PRO A 114 0.10 16.99 25.74
CA PRO A 114 -1.17 17.32 25.12
C PRO A 114 -1.49 16.24 24.09
N LEU A 115 -2.04 15.12 24.56
CA LEU A 115 -2.50 13.99 23.74
C LEU A 115 -3.53 14.40 22.67
N SER A 116 -4.07 15.62 22.76
CA SER A 116 -5.11 16.18 21.91
C SER A 116 -4.62 16.73 20.56
N SER A 117 -3.36 17.15 20.42
CA SER A 117 -2.85 17.75 19.16
C SER A 117 -2.35 16.73 18.15
N MET A 118 -1.88 15.56 18.61
CA MET A 118 -1.34 14.51 17.74
C MET A 118 -2.42 13.54 17.22
N THR A 119 -3.58 13.44 17.86
CA THR A 119 -4.54 12.35 17.60
C THR A 119 -5.52 12.63 16.45
N SER A 120 -5.91 13.89 16.21
CA SER A 120 -6.94 14.21 15.20
C SER A 120 -6.46 14.07 13.75
N ASN A 121 -5.23 14.51 13.45
CA ASN A 121 -4.66 14.46 12.09
C ASN A 121 -4.31 13.02 11.64
N PHE A 122 -3.94 12.15 12.57
CA PHE A 122 -3.64 10.75 12.29
C PHE A 122 -4.89 9.97 11.89
N ILE A 123 -6.00 10.17 12.59
CA ILE A 123 -7.26 9.45 12.32
C ILE A 123 -7.78 9.79 10.92
N ILE A 124 -7.83 11.08 10.57
CA ILE A 124 -8.30 11.53 9.25
C ILE A 124 -7.40 10.94 8.15
N SER A 125 -6.09 11.04 8.31
CA SER A 125 -5.11 10.51 7.37
C SER A 125 -5.22 8.99 7.19
N PHE A 126 -5.45 8.26 8.29
CA PHE A 126 -5.66 6.82 8.26
C PHE A 126 -6.94 6.45 7.52
N ILE A 127 -8.04 7.18 7.73
CA ILE A 127 -9.30 6.97 7.01
C ILE A 127 -9.11 7.25 5.51
N THR A 128 -8.42 8.34 5.15
CA THR A 128 -8.11 8.66 3.74
C THR A 128 -7.26 7.56 3.10
N PHE A 129 -6.20 7.12 3.78
CA PHE A 129 -5.35 6.03 3.35
C PHE A 129 -6.15 4.73 3.13
N ALA A 130 -6.97 4.34 4.11
CA ALA A 130 -7.80 3.15 4.03
C ALA A 130 -8.81 3.25 2.88
N GLY A 131 -9.45 4.41 2.69
CA GLY A 131 -10.39 4.65 1.59
C GLY A 131 -9.76 4.49 0.22
N LEU A 132 -8.58 5.07 0.00
CA LEU A 132 -7.85 4.94 -1.27
C LEU A 132 -7.39 3.50 -1.52
N MET A 133 -6.94 2.79 -0.49
CA MET A 133 -6.56 1.38 -0.57
C MET A 133 -7.76 0.48 -0.91
N ILE A 134 -8.95 0.75 -0.35
CA ILE A 134 -10.18 0.03 -0.70
C ILE A 134 -10.50 0.23 -2.19
N VAL A 135 -10.41 1.46 -2.69
CA VAL A 135 -10.60 1.74 -4.12
C VAL A 135 -9.60 0.96 -4.97
N ALA A 136 -8.32 0.96 -4.59
CA ALA A 136 -7.27 0.22 -5.29
C ALA A 136 -7.60 -1.29 -5.38
N VAL A 137 -8.02 -1.91 -4.27
CA VAL A 137 -8.38 -3.33 -4.22
C VAL A 137 -9.61 -3.63 -5.08
N ILE A 138 -10.65 -2.79 -5.05
CA ILE A 138 -11.86 -2.99 -5.85
C ILE A 138 -11.53 -3.06 -7.34
N TYR A 139 -10.67 -2.17 -7.83
CA TYR A 139 -10.24 -2.20 -9.23
C TYR A 139 -9.38 -3.42 -9.55
N LYS A 140 -8.50 -3.85 -8.62
CA LYS A 140 -7.73 -5.10 -8.76
C LYS A 140 -8.65 -6.31 -8.92
N ILE A 141 -9.67 -6.44 -8.07
CA ILE A 141 -10.66 -7.52 -8.11
C ILE A 141 -11.42 -7.51 -9.45
N LYS A 142 -11.87 -6.33 -9.91
CA LYS A 142 -12.56 -6.20 -11.20
C LYS A 142 -11.66 -6.64 -12.36
N ALA A 143 -10.38 -6.29 -12.32
CA ALA A 143 -9.43 -6.65 -13.37
C ALA A 143 -9.20 -8.17 -13.44
N TYR A 144 -8.99 -8.83 -12.29
CA TYR A 144 -8.83 -10.29 -12.25
C TYR A 144 -10.09 -11.05 -12.64
N ARG A 145 -11.27 -10.58 -12.28
CA ARG A 145 -12.54 -11.18 -12.74
C ARG A 145 -12.74 -11.07 -14.24
N LEU A 146 -12.31 -9.95 -14.84
CA LEU A 146 -12.28 -9.84 -16.29
C LEU A 146 -11.28 -10.83 -16.90
N LEU A 147 -10.08 -10.96 -16.36
CA LEU A 147 -9.13 -11.98 -16.82
C LEU A 147 -9.74 -13.38 -16.76
N SER A 148 -10.37 -13.76 -15.64
CA SER A 148 -11.03 -15.06 -15.49
C SER A 148 -12.10 -15.27 -16.57
N LYS A 149 -12.95 -14.27 -16.81
CA LYS A 149 -14.01 -14.34 -17.81
C LYS A 149 -13.50 -14.49 -19.24
N TYR A 150 -12.45 -13.76 -19.61
CA TYR A 150 -11.94 -13.73 -21.00
C TYR A 150 -10.97 -14.88 -21.30
N LEU A 151 -10.26 -15.39 -20.29
CA LEU A 151 -9.32 -16.51 -20.42
C LEU A 151 -9.96 -17.85 -20.05
N SER A 152 -11.20 -17.85 -19.54
CA SER A 152 -11.89 -19.04 -19.01
C SER A 152 -11.07 -19.79 -17.94
N LEU A 153 -10.27 -19.05 -17.16
CA LEU A 153 -9.43 -19.58 -16.09
C LEU A 153 -9.98 -19.17 -14.72
N ASN A 154 -10.45 -20.15 -13.94
CA ASN A 154 -11.02 -19.90 -12.59
C ASN A 154 -9.99 -19.38 -11.59
N ILE A 155 -8.69 -19.61 -11.82
CA ILE A 155 -7.63 -19.19 -10.90
C ILE A 155 -7.56 -17.67 -10.69
N PHE A 156 -7.92 -16.88 -11.70
CA PHE A 156 -8.00 -15.43 -11.54
C PHE A 156 -9.19 -15.00 -10.69
N ASP A 157 -10.33 -15.69 -10.76
CA ASP A 157 -11.46 -15.41 -9.87
C ASP A 157 -11.18 -15.86 -8.43
N MET A 158 -10.44 -16.97 -8.26
CA MET A 158 -9.92 -17.36 -6.95
C MET A 158 -9.01 -16.26 -6.39
N ALA A 159 -8.00 -15.80 -7.15
CA ALA A 159 -7.13 -14.70 -6.73
C ALA A 159 -7.94 -13.43 -6.35
N ALA A 160 -8.93 -13.06 -7.16
CA ALA A 160 -9.83 -11.94 -6.87
C ALA A 160 -10.59 -12.11 -5.54
N SER A 161 -11.06 -13.32 -5.25
CA SER A 161 -11.73 -13.65 -3.99
C SER A 161 -10.79 -13.56 -2.79
N PHE A 162 -9.56 -14.03 -2.93
CA PHE A 162 -8.52 -13.90 -1.89
C PHE A 162 -8.17 -12.43 -1.62
N TYR A 163 -8.05 -11.58 -2.64
CA TYR A 163 -7.84 -10.13 -2.40
C TYR A 163 -9.01 -9.47 -1.70
N LYS A 164 -10.25 -9.86 -2.05
CA LYS A 164 -11.46 -9.32 -1.41
C LYS A 164 -11.48 -9.64 0.09
N TRP A 165 -11.33 -10.92 0.44
CA TRP A 165 -11.33 -11.35 1.83
C TRP A 165 -10.08 -10.90 2.58
N GLY A 166 -8.94 -10.89 1.90
CA GLY A 166 -7.69 -10.35 2.42
C GLY A 166 -7.84 -8.91 2.87
N ALA A 167 -8.38 -8.03 2.03
CA ALA A 167 -8.60 -6.63 2.39
C ALA A 167 -9.55 -6.44 3.58
N ILE A 168 -10.60 -7.27 3.71
CA ILE A 168 -11.52 -7.24 4.85
C ILE A 168 -10.82 -7.68 6.14
N LEU A 169 -9.95 -8.70 6.04
CA LEU A 169 -9.29 -9.34 7.19
C LEU A 169 -7.93 -8.72 7.55
N VAL A 170 -7.50 -7.65 6.88
CA VAL A 170 -6.25 -6.92 7.22
C VAL A 170 -6.28 -6.46 8.68
N VAL A 171 -7.45 -6.12 9.22
CA VAL A 171 -7.65 -5.68 10.61
C VAL A 171 -7.09 -6.67 11.64
N VAL A 172 -7.10 -7.98 11.33
CA VAL A 172 -6.65 -9.05 12.24
C VAL A 172 -5.28 -9.60 11.83
N MET A 173 -4.51 -8.89 10.99
CA MET A 173 -3.24 -9.34 10.37
C MET A 173 -3.34 -10.57 9.44
N ILE A 174 -4.37 -11.41 9.59
CA ILE A 174 -4.64 -12.59 8.73
C ILE A 174 -4.83 -12.18 7.27
N GLY A 175 -5.35 -10.97 7.03
CA GLY A 175 -5.55 -10.44 5.68
C GLY A 175 -4.29 -10.38 4.83
N ILE A 176 -3.12 -10.17 5.45
CA ILE A 176 -1.83 -10.13 4.74
C ILE A 176 -1.54 -11.49 4.10
N VAL A 177 -1.77 -12.58 4.83
CA VAL A 177 -1.57 -13.95 4.34
C VAL A 177 -2.50 -14.24 3.16
N LEU A 178 -3.77 -13.83 3.25
CA LEU A 178 -4.73 -14.00 2.15
C LEU A 178 -4.37 -13.20 0.90
N ILE A 179 -3.86 -11.97 1.06
CA ILE A 179 -3.38 -11.16 -0.06
C ILE A 179 -2.19 -11.86 -0.73
N LEU A 180 -1.25 -12.40 0.05
CA LEU A 180 -0.09 -13.13 -0.46
C LEU A 180 -0.49 -14.41 -1.21
N ILE A 181 -1.48 -15.17 -0.70
CA ILE A 181 -2.06 -16.30 -1.43
C ILE A 181 -2.67 -15.82 -2.76
N GLY A 182 -3.37 -14.68 -2.75
CA GLY A 182 -3.89 -14.05 -3.96
C GLY A 182 -2.81 -13.71 -4.99
N ASP A 183 -1.66 -13.18 -4.55
CA ASP A 183 -0.53 -12.88 -5.43
C ASP A 183 0.07 -14.17 -6.01
N ILE A 184 0.23 -15.23 -5.21
CA ILE A 184 0.69 -16.54 -5.70
C ILE A 184 -0.28 -17.12 -6.74
N LEU A 185 -1.58 -17.12 -6.45
CA LEU A 185 -2.60 -17.60 -7.39
C LEU A 185 -2.60 -16.79 -8.69
N ALA A 186 -2.43 -15.46 -8.61
CA ALA A 186 -2.31 -14.63 -9.78
C ALA A 186 -1.08 -14.98 -10.62
N ALA A 187 0.08 -15.17 -9.99
CA ALA A 187 1.31 -15.57 -10.68
C ALA A 187 1.13 -16.91 -11.41
N VAL A 188 0.63 -17.94 -10.70
CA VAL A 188 0.31 -19.25 -11.28
C VAL A 188 -0.68 -19.08 -12.44
N GLY A 189 -1.71 -18.25 -12.25
CA GLY A 189 -2.71 -17.98 -13.27
C GLY A 189 -2.15 -17.41 -14.57
N PHE A 190 -1.19 -16.50 -14.49
CA PHE A 190 -0.49 -16.00 -15.68
C PHE A 190 0.31 -17.09 -16.38
N PHE A 191 1.05 -17.91 -15.64
CA PHE A 191 1.80 -19.02 -16.25
C PHE A 191 0.90 -20.10 -16.83
N SER A 192 -0.33 -20.25 -16.32
CA SER A 192 -1.35 -21.17 -16.84
C SER A 192 -2.10 -20.68 -18.09
N ILE A 193 -1.85 -19.47 -18.58
CA ILE A 193 -2.51 -18.97 -19.79
C ILE A 193 -2.10 -19.84 -21.00
N PRO A 194 -3.06 -20.43 -21.75
CA PRO A 194 -2.77 -21.23 -22.93
C PRO A 194 -2.16 -20.36 -24.04
N GLU A 195 -1.32 -20.96 -24.87
CA GLU A 195 -0.56 -20.22 -25.90
C GLU A 195 -1.45 -19.72 -27.04
N ASN A 196 -2.50 -20.49 -27.34
CA ASN A 196 -3.51 -20.18 -28.34
C ASN A 196 -4.86 -20.03 -27.65
N LEU A 197 -5.48 -18.87 -27.82
CA LEU A 197 -6.87 -18.66 -27.44
C LEU A 197 -7.71 -19.15 -28.62
N ASN A 198 -8.25 -20.37 -28.49
CA ASN A 198 -9.17 -20.95 -29.48
C ASN A 198 -10.50 -20.17 -29.50
#